data_AF-A0A1G5BAG5-F1
#
_entry.id   AF-A0A1G5BAG5-F1
#
_cell.length_a   1.000
_cell.length_b   1.000
_cell.length_c   1.000
_cell.angle_alpha   90.00
_cell.angle_beta   90.00
_cell.angle_gamma   90.00
#
_symmetry.space_group_name_H-M   'P 1'
#
loop_
_entity.id
_entity.type
_entity.pdbx_description
1 polymer ?
#
loop_
_entity_poly.entity_id
_entity_poly.type
_entity_poly.pdbx_seq_one_letter_code
_entity_poly.pdbx_strand_id
1 'polypeptide(L)'
;MEEKELGRDIFPKTPAEENEGPKIYLEEGDTESNTDNRFNELLNSDAYKKDNGYEYGRIEPFDYHEVYSDGEYIYMIHVIVMNLFLRVTILEVLEKLIQMDLMYLKKIWSHNMNKEYETIIGKMLKEYVPIEWMRYKMFHVDDVYSSIPMLVFRLEQKDDKFDMLLKCIDNFNGNARWEIFRNPYTRKENYLLTVSEVKQMYQEEKEKLMYQKDFFGDEYIEICDKALSDIPRLASHIEKWFNSSEET
;
A
#
# COMPACT_ATOMS: atom_id res chain seq x y z
N MET A 1 10.50 -54.62 31.74
CA MET A 1 11.27 -54.09 30.58
C MET A 1 10.45 -52.92 30.05
N GLU A 2 10.26 -51.91 30.88
CA GLU A 2 11.02 -50.65 30.90
C GLU A 2 10.81 -49.83 29.61
N GLU A 3 9.73 -49.06 29.62
CA GLU A 3 9.59 -47.83 28.86
C GLU A 3 10.66 -46.84 29.32
N LYS A 4 11.47 -46.34 28.39
CA LYS A 4 12.34 -45.20 28.63
C LYS A 4 11.74 -43.99 27.93
N GLU A 5 11.18 -43.11 28.75
CA GLU A 5 11.01 -41.70 28.45
C GLU A 5 12.39 -41.10 28.12
N LEU A 6 12.46 -40.35 27.02
CA LEU A 6 13.57 -39.44 26.77
C LEU A 6 12.99 -38.06 26.46
N GLY A 7 12.94 -37.24 27.50
CA GLY A 7 12.78 -35.80 27.33
C GLY A 7 13.98 -35.18 26.61
N ARG A 8 13.72 -34.06 25.93
CA ARG A 8 14.57 -32.87 25.97
C ARG A 8 13.87 -31.69 25.32
N ASP A 9 13.46 -30.76 26.17
CA ASP A 9 13.38 -29.34 25.86
C ASP A 9 14.74 -28.84 25.39
N ILE A 10 14.81 -28.24 24.20
CA ILE A 10 15.82 -27.23 23.84
C ILE A 10 15.15 -26.25 22.86
N PHE A 11 14.32 -25.34 23.36
CA PHE A 11 14.10 -24.06 22.70
C PHE A 11 15.01 -23.02 23.38
N PRO A 12 15.89 -22.32 22.66
CA PRO A 12 16.61 -21.20 23.24
C PRO A 12 15.61 -20.09 23.56
N LYS A 13 15.52 -19.73 24.85
CA LYS A 13 14.89 -18.49 25.30
C LYS A 13 15.72 -17.34 24.74
N THR A 14 15.11 -16.50 23.91
CA THR A 14 15.68 -15.21 23.50
C THR A 14 15.71 -14.25 24.68
N PRO A 15 16.86 -13.64 25.00
CA PRO A 15 16.94 -12.50 25.91
C PRO A 15 16.68 -11.21 25.12
N ALA A 16 15.78 -10.38 25.61
CA ALA A 16 15.73 -8.95 25.28
C ALA A 16 15.20 -8.28 26.56
N GLU A 17 16.07 -7.89 27.48
CA GLU A 17 16.76 -6.58 27.49
C GLU A 17 15.76 -5.42 27.38
N GLU A 18 15.26 -5.06 28.56
CA GLU A 18 15.24 -3.70 29.10
C GLU A 18 15.84 -2.64 28.18
N ASN A 19 14.96 -1.83 27.59
CA ASN A 19 15.30 -0.45 27.27
C ASN A 19 14.11 0.42 27.66
N GLU A 20 14.22 0.98 28.87
CA GLU A 20 13.37 2.03 29.39
C GLU A 20 13.62 3.31 28.57
N GLY A 21 12.79 3.52 27.55
CA GLY A 21 12.62 4.84 26.95
C GLY A 21 11.77 5.72 27.87
N PRO A 22 12.01 7.04 27.92
CA PRO A 22 11.36 7.93 28.87
C PRO A 22 9.84 7.98 28.63
N LYS A 23 9.08 7.61 29.66
CA LYS A 23 7.63 7.83 29.73
C LYS A 23 7.36 9.33 29.78
N ILE A 24 6.93 9.89 28.66
CA ILE A 24 6.34 11.22 28.62
C ILE A 24 4.87 11.06 29.00
N TYR A 25 4.52 11.55 30.18
CA TYR A 25 3.13 11.70 30.60
C TYR A 25 2.52 12.84 29.76
N LEU A 26 1.50 12.54 28.96
CA LEU A 26 0.65 13.57 28.40
C LEU A 26 -0.30 14.02 29.50
N GLU A 27 0.03 15.15 30.12
CA GLU A 27 -0.95 15.95 30.85
C GLU A 27 -1.98 16.48 29.84
N GLU A 28 -3.25 16.19 30.10
CA GLU A 28 -4.37 16.87 29.45
C GLU A 28 -4.32 18.35 29.87
N GLY A 29 -4.03 19.23 28.93
CA GLY A 29 -3.98 20.67 29.15
C GLY A 29 -3.83 21.46 27.85
N ASP A 30 -4.96 22.01 27.40
CA ASP A 30 -5.15 23.21 26.60
C ASP A 30 -3.99 23.73 25.73
N THR A 31 -4.12 23.64 24.40
CA THR A 31 -3.42 24.54 23.47
C THR A 31 -4.23 24.82 22.20
N GLU A 32 -5.19 25.74 22.31
CA GLU A 32 -5.46 26.68 21.23
C GLU A 32 -4.56 27.92 21.43
N SER A 33 -4.02 28.45 20.34
CA SER A 33 -3.24 29.70 20.22
C SER A 33 -1.76 29.66 20.67
N ASN A 34 -0.83 29.41 19.73
CA ASN A 34 0.53 29.98 19.88
C ASN A 34 1.34 30.16 18.58
N THR A 35 0.73 30.18 17.40
CA THR A 35 1.42 30.53 16.15
C THR A 35 1.25 31.99 15.74
N ASP A 36 0.30 32.72 16.32
CA ASP A 36 0.03 34.14 15.99
C ASP A 36 0.88 35.16 16.75
N ASN A 37 1.56 34.76 17.84
CA ASN A 37 2.31 35.73 18.67
C ASN A 37 3.71 36.05 18.15
N ARG A 38 4.34 35.17 17.37
CA ARG A 38 5.73 35.38 16.93
C ARG A 38 5.87 36.35 15.75
N PHE A 39 4.81 36.54 14.97
CA PHE A 39 4.79 37.49 13.85
C PHE A 39 4.50 38.92 14.31
N ASN A 40 3.66 39.06 15.35
CA ASN A 40 3.31 40.36 15.93
C ASN A 40 4.42 40.96 16.81
N GLU A 41 5.31 40.16 17.39
CA GLU A 41 6.49 40.65 18.11
C GLU A 41 7.59 41.20 17.17
N LEU A 42 7.70 40.69 15.94
CA LEU A 42 8.67 41.18 14.95
C LEU A 42 8.31 42.58 14.42
N LEU A 43 7.02 42.85 14.21
CA LEU A 43 6.50 44.14 13.75
C LEU A 43 6.55 45.24 14.84
N ASN A 44 6.60 44.85 16.12
CA ASN A 44 6.61 45.78 17.26
C ASN A 44 7.97 45.91 17.94
N SER A 45 9.02 45.27 17.43
CA SER A 45 10.37 45.45 17.96
C SER A 45 10.95 46.81 17.59
N ASP A 46 11.53 47.50 18.58
CA ASP A 46 12.11 48.85 18.46
C ASP A 46 13.28 48.94 17.45
N ALA A 47 13.73 47.82 16.89
CA ALA A 47 14.74 47.76 15.83
C ALA A 47 14.26 48.38 14.51
N TYR A 48 12.94 48.52 14.29
CA TYR A 48 12.38 49.13 13.07
C TYR A 48 12.07 50.62 13.20
N LYS A 49 12.20 51.21 14.41
CA LYS A 49 11.79 52.60 14.69
C LYS A 49 12.93 53.58 14.91
N LYS A 50 14.18 53.15 14.85
CA LYS A 50 15.34 54.04 15.03
C LYS A 50 16.44 53.72 14.04
N ASP A 51 16.22 54.15 12.81
CA ASP A 51 17.19 54.91 12.02
C ASP A 51 16.60 55.12 10.64
N ASN A 52 16.09 56.33 10.42
CA ASN A 52 16.14 57.09 9.18
C ASN A 52 15.16 58.25 9.32
N GLY A 53 15.57 59.24 10.13
CA GLY A 53 14.97 60.57 10.07
C GLY A 53 15.29 61.18 8.72
N TYR A 54 14.37 61.06 7.77
CA TYR A 54 14.30 61.96 6.62
C TYR A 54 12.84 62.37 6.38
N GLU A 55 12.69 63.68 6.32
CA GLU A 55 11.49 64.44 5.98
C GLU A 55 10.96 64.06 4.60
N TYR A 56 9.64 64.16 4.46
CA TYR A 56 8.96 64.13 3.17
C TYR A 56 9.49 65.27 2.28
N GLY A 57 10.15 64.92 1.18
CA GLY A 57 10.65 65.88 0.22
C GLY A 57 11.07 65.28 -1.11
N ARG A 58 10.18 65.40 -2.11
CA ARG A 58 10.39 65.41 -3.56
C ARG A 58 11.07 64.21 -4.24
N ILE A 59 10.24 63.44 -4.94
CA ILE A 59 10.59 62.83 -6.23
C ILE A 59 9.57 63.37 -7.25
N GLU A 60 10.03 64.17 -8.20
CA GLU A 60 9.30 64.54 -9.43
C GLU A 60 10.22 64.27 -10.64
N PRO A 61 9.73 64.04 -11.88
CA PRO A 61 8.34 63.78 -12.30
C PRO A 61 8.23 62.51 -13.19
N PHE A 62 7.37 61.56 -12.80
CA PHE A 62 6.52 60.90 -13.78
C PHE A 62 5.11 61.37 -13.43
N ASP A 63 4.50 62.12 -14.35
CA ASP A 63 3.26 62.87 -14.17
C ASP A 63 2.16 62.04 -13.48
N TYR A 64 1.99 62.29 -12.19
CA TYR A 64 0.72 62.08 -11.52
C TYR A 64 -0.18 63.24 -11.89
N HIS A 65 -1.16 62.97 -12.75
CA HIS A 65 -2.37 63.78 -12.70
C HIS A 65 -3.11 63.43 -11.41
N GLU A 66 -3.08 64.36 -10.45
CA GLU A 66 -4.00 64.39 -9.33
C GLU A 66 -5.45 64.42 -9.86
N VAL A 67 -6.21 63.38 -9.52
CA VAL A 67 -7.66 63.52 -9.37
C VAL A 67 -7.97 63.17 -7.92
N TYR A 68 -8.08 64.22 -7.09
CA TYR A 68 -8.82 64.11 -5.84
C TYR A 68 -10.29 63.88 -6.19
N SER A 69 -10.72 62.63 -6.06
CA SER A 69 -12.09 62.25 -5.75
C SER A 69 -11.98 61.18 -4.69
N ASP A 70 -11.97 61.63 -3.44
CA ASP A 70 -12.24 60.92 -2.19
C ASP A 70 -11.36 59.68 -1.94
N GLY A 71 -10.58 59.69 -0.85
CA GLY A 71 -9.73 58.56 -0.41
C GLY A 71 -10.45 57.21 -0.29
N GLU A 72 -11.78 57.21 -0.39
CA GLU A 72 -12.64 56.05 -0.60
C GLU A 72 -12.30 55.23 -1.87
N TYR A 73 -11.95 55.84 -3.01
CA TYR A 73 -11.68 55.10 -4.26
C TYR A 73 -10.38 54.30 -4.22
N ILE A 74 -9.31 54.85 -3.63
CA ILE A 74 -8.02 54.16 -3.48
C ILE A 74 -8.13 53.04 -2.44
N TYR A 75 -8.88 53.27 -1.36
CA TYR A 75 -9.22 52.23 -0.40
C TYR A 75 -10.08 51.12 -1.04
N MET A 76 -11.07 51.47 -1.86
CA MET A 76 -11.90 50.49 -2.57
C MET A 76 -11.05 49.60 -3.47
N ILE A 77 -10.15 50.18 -4.27
CA ILE A 77 -9.27 49.41 -5.18
C ILE A 77 -8.34 48.49 -4.38
N HIS A 78 -7.72 48.98 -3.29
CA HIS A 78 -6.89 48.14 -2.43
C HIS A 78 -7.68 46.99 -1.78
N VAL A 79 -8.88 47.26 -1.27
CA VAL A 79 -9.75 46.24 -0.66
C VAL A 79 -10.21 45.20 -1.68
N ILE A 80 -10.51 45.61 -2.92
CA ILE A 80 -10.86 44.70 -4.02
C ILE A 80 -9.67 43.84 -4.42
N VAL A 81 -8.49 44.43 -4.62
CA VAL A 81 -7.26 43.71 -4.98
C VAL A 81 -6.84 42.73 -3.89
N MET A 82 -6.91 43.13 -2.61
CA MET A 82 -6.64 42.25 -1.48
C MET A 82 -7.64 41.10 -1.38
N ASN A 83 -8.94 41.35 -1.60
CA ASN A 83 -9.94 40.29 -1.65
C ASN A 83 -9.73 39.31 -2.81
N LEU A 84 -9.34 39.81 -3.99
CA LEU A 84 -9.00 38.97 -5.15
C LEU A 84 -7.77 38.11 -4.85
N PHE A 85 -6.73 38.70 -4.27
CA PHE A 85 -5.52 37.98 -3.86
C PHE A 85 -5.83 36.89 -2.81
N LEU A 86 -6.65 37.22 -1.81
CA LEU A 86 -7.10 36.27 -0.80
C LEU A 86 -7.90 35.11 -1.43
N ARG A 87 -8.80 35.40 -2.37
CA ARG A 87 -9.59 34.38 -3.09
C ARG A 87 -8.72 33.46 -3.95
N VAL A 88 -7.74 34.00 -4.67
CA VAL A 88 -6.78 33.20 -5.44
C VAL A 88 -5.98 32.29 -4.51
N THR A 89 -5.52 32.82 -3.38
CA THR A 89 -4.74 32.05 -2.40
C THR A 89 -5.59 30.94 -1.76
N ILE A 90 -6.86 31.23 -1.43
CA ILE A 90 -7.81 30.24 -0.90
C ILE A 90 -8.07 29.13 -1.92
N LEU A 91 -8.24 29.47 -3.21
CA LEU A 91 -8.45 28.48 -4.27
C LEU A 91 -7.22 27.56 -4.43
N GLU A 92 -6.01 28.10 -4.41
CA GLU A 92 -4.77 27.29 -4.49
C GLU A 92 -4.61 26.35 -3.29
N VAL A 93 -4.98 26.80 -2.09
CA VAL A 93 -4.96 25.97 -0.88
C VAL A 93 -6.03 24.87 -0.96
N LEU A 94 -7.24 25.19 -1.42
CA LEU A 94 -8.31 24.21 -1.62
C LEU A 94 -7.93 23.16 -2.68
N GLU A 95 -7.32 23.55 -3.78
CA GLU A 95 -6.81 22.60 -4.79
C GLU A 95 -5.79 21.63 -4.20
N LYS A 96 -4.83 22.12 -3.41
CA LYS A 96 -3.84 21.27 -2.74
C LYS A 96 -4.47 20.30 -1.74
N LEU A 97 -5.48 20.74 -0.98
CA LEU A 97 -6.21 19.89 -0.05
C LEU A 97 -6.99 18.79 -0.80
N ILE A 98 -7.67 19.14 -1.89
CA ILE A 98 -8.39 18.17 -2.73
C ILE A 98 -7.41 17.14 -3.34
N GLN A 99 -6.24 17.57 -3.80
CA GLN A 99 -5.20 16.66 -4.32
C GLN A 99 -4.68 15.71 -3.23
N MET A 100 -4.49 16.22 -2.00
CA MET A 100 -4.05 15.42 -0.86
C MET A 100 -5.11 14.37 -0.47
N ASP A 101 -6.39 14.75 -0.44
CA ASP A 101 -7.50 13.85 -0.15
C ASP A 101 -7.67 12.80 -1.25
N LEU A 102 -7.58 13.18 -2.53
CA LEU A 102 -7.61 12.25 -3.65
C LEU A 102 -6.44 11.26 -3.61
N MET A 103 -5.24 11.71 -3.24
CA MET A 103 -4.08 10.85 -3.06
C MET A 103 -4.32 9.85 -1.92
N TYR A 104 -4.85 10.30 -0.78
CA TYR A 104 -5.14 9.46 0.38
C TYR A 104 -6.23 8.44 0.07
N LEU A 105 -7.30 8.84 -0.61
CA LEU A 105 -8.36 7.95 -1.08
C LEU A 105 -7.83 6.92 -2.09
N LYS A 106 -7.00 7.33 -3.06
CA LYS A 106 -6.35 6.37 -3.98
C LYS A 106 -5.46 5.38 -3.25
N LYS A 107 -4.75 5.81 -2.21
CA LYS A 107 -3.89 4.94 -1.38
C LYS A 107 -4.73 3.92 -0.59
N ILE A 108 -5.82 4.35 0.04
CA ILE A 108 -6.76 3.45 0.73
C ILE A 108 -7.42 2.49 -0.25
N TRP A 109 -7.88 2.98 -1.39
CA TRP A 109 -8.55 2.17 -2.40
C TRP A 109 -7.61 1.12 -3.00
N SER A 110 -6.37 1.51 -3.32
CA SER A 110 -5.32 0.58 -3.74
C SER A 110 -5.00 -0.46 -2.66
N HIS A 111 -4.86 -0.05 -1.39
CA HIS A 111 -4.61 -0.97 -0.28
C HIS A 111 -5.77 -1.96 -0.05
N ASN A 112 -7.02 -1.51 -0.12
CA ASN A 112 -8.20 -2.37 0.04
C ASN A 112 -8.40 -3.32 -1.14
N MET A 113 -8.22 -2.84 -2.38
CA MET A 113 -8.22 -3.70 -3.58
C MET A 113 -7.14 -4.79 -3.48
N ASN A 114 -5.95 -4.44 -3.00
CA ASN A 114 -4.85 -5.40 -2.81
C ASN A 114 -5.16 -6.44 -1.73
N LYS A 115 -5.94 -6.10 -0.68
CA LYS A 115 -6.40 -7.06 0.34
C LYS A 115 -7.41 -8.06 -0.20
N GLU A 116 -8.32 -7.64 -1.07
CA GLU A 116 -9.26 -8.56 -1.70
C GLU A 116 -8.54 -9.56 -2.61
N TYR A 117 -7.60 -9.06 -3.42
CA TYR A 117 -6.77 -9.89 -4.28
C TYR A 117 -5.87 -10.86 -3.53
N GLU A 118 -5.54 -10.57 -2.26
CA GLU A 118 -4.83 -11.50 -1.38
C GLU A 118 -5.53 -12.87 -1.33
N THR A 119 -6.87 -12.89 -1.38
CA THR A 119 -7.69 -14.10 -1.15
C THR A 119 -8.65 -14.49 -2.28
N ILE A 120 -8.72 -13.69 -3.36
CA ILE A 120 -9.77 -13.82 -4.37
C ILE A 120 -9.81 -15.21 -5.01
N ILE A 121 -8.67 -15.74 -5.45
CA ILE A 121 -8.60 -17.04 -6.12
C ILE A 121 -8.97 -18.16 -5.15
N GLY A 122 -8.51 -18.10 -3.90
CA GLY A 122 -8.85 -19.09 -2.89
C GLY A 122 -10.35 -19.14 -2.57
N LYS A 123 -11.00 -17.97 -2.49
CA LYS A 123 -12.45 -17.90 -2.29
C LYS A 123 -13.21 -18.51 -3.47
N MET A 124 -12.87 -18.11 -4.69
CA MET A 124 -13.50 -18.64 -5.91
C MET A 124 -13.30 -20.15 -6.06
N LEU A 125 -12.08 -20.67 -5.86
CA LEU A 125 -11.82 -22.11 -6.03
C LEU A 125 -12.62 -22.98 -5.06
N LYS A 126 -12.93 -22.46 -3.87
CA LYS A 126 -13.78 -23.17 -2.91
C LYS A 126 -15.23 -23.31 -3.39
N GLU A 127 -15.71 -22.42 -4.26
CA GLU A 127 -17.05 -22.50 -4.84
C GLU A 127 -17.11 -23.52 -5.97
N TYR A 128 -16.02 -23.65 -6.74
CA TYR A 128 -15.98 -24.52 -7.93
C TYR A 128 -15.48 -25.95 -7.67
N VAL A 129 -14.58 -26.15 -6.69
CA VAL A 129 -13.87 -27.43 -6.49
C VAL A 129 -14.10 -27.96 -5.07
N PRO A 130 -14.22 -29.29 -4.86
CA PRO A 130 -14.38 -29.85 -3.51
C PRO A 130 -13.08 -29.74 -2.69
N ILE A 131 -12.95 -28.65 -1.93
CA ILE A 131 -11.77 -28.33 -1.12
C ILE A 131 -11.93 -28.79 0.34
N GLU A 132 -11.09 -29.73 0.79
CA GLU A 132 -11.02 -30.15 2.20
C GLU A 132 -10.39 -29.04 3.06
N TRP A 133 -9.31 -28.45 2.54
CA TRP A 133 -8.51 -27.48 3.27
C TRP A 133 -7.74 -26.55 2.33
N MET A 134 -7.58 -25.28 2.69
CA MET A 134 -6.86 -24.29 1.88
C MET A 134 -6.27 -23.16 2.72
N ARG A 135 -5.09 -22.67 2.31
CA ARG A 135 -4.60 -21.33 2.69
C ARG A 135 -5.10 -20.33 1.67
N TYR A 136 -6.05 -19.48 2.07
CA TYR A 136 -6.69 -18.55 1.14
C TYR A 136 -5.77 -17.45 0.62
N LYS A 137 -4.79 -17.03 1.43
CA LYS A 137 -3.87 -15.95 1.09
C LYS A 137 -2.83 -16.43 0.09
N MET A 138 -2.79 -15.81 -1.09
CA MET A 138 -1.79 -16.10 -2.11
C MET A 138 -0.49 -15.33 -1.91
N PHE A 139 -0.60 -14.12 -1.37
CA PHE A 139 0.53 -13.25 -1.00
C PHE A 139 0.15 -12.51 0.29
N HIS A 140 0.98 -11.57 0.76
CA HIS A 140 0.63 -10.68 1.87
C HIS A 140 0.71 -9.23 1.39
N VAL A 141 -0.38 -8.46 1.53
CA VAL A 141 -0.40 -7.06 1.06
C VAL A 141 0.63 -6.17 1.77
N ASP A 142 0.94 -6.51 3.03
CA ASP A 142 1.90 -5.75 3.85
C ASP A 142 3.35 -6.08 3.48
N ASP A 143 3.59 -7.24 2.86
CA ASP A 143 4.89 -7.66 2.34
C ASP A 143 4.71 -8.60 1.13
N VAL A 144 4.53 -7.99 -0.04
CA VAL A 144 4.25 -8.71 -1.29
C VAL A 144 5.44 -9.52 -1.81
N TYR A 145 6.62 -9.33 -1.23
CA TYR A 145 7.85 -10.05 -1.56
C TYR A 145 8.25 -11.07 -0.47
N SER A 146 7.38 -11.32 0.51
CA SER A 146 7.59 -12.36 1.53
C SER A 146 7.65 -13.77 0.95
N SER A 147 6.90 -14.01 -0.15
CA SER A 147 6.94 -15.24 -0.95
C SER A 147 6.36 -14.99 -2.33
N ILE A 148 6.76 -15.81 -3.31
CA ILE A 148 6.13 -15.83 -4.63
C ILE A 148 4.66 -16.23 -4.47
N PRO A 149 3.70 -15.51 -5.10
CA PRO A 149 2.28 -15.80 -4.97
C PRO A 149 1.94 -17.28 -5.19
N MET A 150 1.27 -17.87 -4.20
CA MET A 150 0.99 -19.29 -4.18
C MET A 150 -0.26 -19.59 -3.36
N LEU A 151 -1.14 -20.41 -3.93
CA LEU A 151 -2.25 -21.00 -3.20
C LEU A 151 -1.92 -22.45 -2.85
N VAL A 152 -2.08 -22.81 -1.57
CA VAL A 152 -1.91 -24.20 -1.11
C VAL A 152 -3.26 -24.75 -0.71
N PHE A 153 -3.67 -25.87 -1.32
CA PHE A 153 -4.98 -26.47 -1.06
C PHE A 153 -4.94 -27.99 -1.10
N ARG A 154 -5.97 -28.63 -0.54
CA ARG A 154 -6.21 -30.06 -0.57
C ARG A 154 -7.64 -30.31 -0.99
N LEU A 155 -7.82 -31.28 -1.87
CA LEU A 155 -9.11 -31.74 -2.35
C LEU A 155 -9.72 -32.72 -1.34
N GLU A 156 -11.04 -32.69 -1.16
CA GLU A 156 -11.76 -33.76 -0.46
C GLU A 156 -11.69 -35.05 -1.27
N GLN A 157 -11.88 -34.90 -2.59
CA GLN A 157 -11.77 -35.97 -3.58
C GLN A 157 -11.36 -35.37 -4.91
N LYS A 158 -10.68 -36.17 -5.75
CA LYS A 158 -10.42 -35.80 -7.15
C LYS A 158 -11.65 -36.14 -7.97
N ASP A 159 -12.13 -35.17 -8.73
CA ASP A 159 -13.25 -35.30 -9.64
C ASP A 159 -13.02 -34.51 -10.93
N ASP A 160 -13.99 -34.55 -11.84
CA ASP A 160 -13.94 -33.88 -13.14
C ASP A 160 -13.78 -32.35 -13.00
N LYS A 161 -14.21 -31.75 -11.88
CA LYS A 161 -14.05 -30.32 -11.63
C LYS A 161 -12.59 -29.96 -11.39
N PHE A 162 -11.82 -30.83 -10.74
CA PHE A 162 -10.38 -30.64 -10.63
C PHE A 162 -9.68 -30.75 -11.99
N ASP A 163 -10.06 -31.70 -12.83
CA ASP A 163 -9.52 -31.81 -14.19
C ASP A 163 -9.88 -30.60 -15.07
N MET A 164 -11.07 -30.04 -14.90
CA MET A 164 -11.47 -28.77 -15.51
C MET A 164 -10.62 -27.60 -15.02
N LEU A 165 -10.33 -27.53 -13.72
CA LEU A 165 -9.45 -26.52 -13.16
C LEU A 165 -8.04 -26.61 -13.77
N LEU A 166 -7.47 -27.81 -13.89
CA LEU A 166 -6.16 -28.00 -14.53
C LEU A 166 -6.15 -27.43 -15.94
N LYS A 167 -7.15 -27.77 -16.77
CA LYS A 167 -7.30 -27.23 -18.12
C LYS A 167 -7.48 -25.72 -18.14
N CYS A 168 -8.26 -25.17 -17.22
CA CYS A 168 -8.46 -23.73 -17.09
C CYS A 168 -7.13 -23.00 -16.86
N ILE A 169 -6.32 -23.49 -15.92
CA ILE A 169 -5.01 -22.91 -15.61
C ILE A 169 -4.05 -23.05 -16.79
N ASP A 170 -4.01 -24.22 -17.45
CA ASP A 170 -3.14 -24.45 -18.62
C ASP A 170 -3.47 -23.52 -19.81
N ASN A 171 -4.72 -23.03 -19.91
CA ASN A 171 -5.16 -22.11 -20.96
C ASN A 171 -5.04 -20.62 -20.56
N PHE A 172 -4.58 -20.32 -19.36
CA PHE A 172 -4.39 -18.93 -18.94
C PHE A 172 -3.11 -18.36 -19.56
N ASN A 173 -3.24 -17.24 -20.28
CA ASN A 173 -2.12 -16.53 -20.90
C ASN A 173 -1.79 -15.24 -20.12
N GLY A 174 -1.01 -15.40 -19.04
CA GLY A 174 -0.56 -14.32 -18.16
C GLY A 174 0.84 -13.79 -18.48
N ASN A 175 1.36 -12.93 -17.60
CA ASN A 175 2.75 -12.49 -17.60
C ASN A 175 3.70 -13.59 -17.09
N ALA A 176 3.20 -14.46 -16.21
CA ALA A 176 3.88 -15.67 -15.77
C ALA A 176 3.12 -16.92 -16.24
N ARG A 177 3.82 -18.05 -16.30
CA ARG A 177 3.21 -19.35 -16.58
C ARG A 177 2.72 -19.97 -15.28
N TRP A 178 1.40 -20.09 -15.13
CA TRP A 178 0.79 -20.69 -13.94
C TRP A 178 0.61 -22.18 -14.08
N GLU A 179 0.82 -22.93 -13.00
CA GLU A 179 0.65 -24.38 -12.98
C GLU A 179 0.06 -24.85 -11.65
N ILE A 180 -0.63 -26.01 -11.71
CA ILE A 180 -1.02 -26.77 -10.53
C ILE A 180 -0.20 -28.05 -10.46
N PHE A 181 0.44 -28.29 -9.32
CA PHE A 181 1.17 -29.53 -9.09
C PHE A 181 1.11 -29.95 -7.63
N ARG A 182 1.32 -31.25 -7.37
CA ARG A 182 1.38 -31.79 -6.00
C ARG A 182 2.63 -31.26 -5.30
N ASN A 183 2.46 -30.72 -4.10
CA ASN A 183 3.59 -30.29 -3.28
C ASN A 183 4.44 -31.52 -2.88
N PRO A 184 5.74 -31.55 -3.25
CA PRO A 184 6.57 -32.73 -3.06
C PRO A 184 6.96 -32.99 -1.59
N TYR A 185 6.90 -31.98 -0.72
CA TYR A 185 7.37 -32.10 0.67
C TYR A 185 6.27 -32.47 1.67
N THR A 186 5.05 -32.73 1.21
CA THR A 186 3.93 -33.08 2.08
C THR A 186 3.45 -34.48 1.82
N ARG A 187 3.35 -35.24 2.91
CA ARG A 187 2.73 -36.57 2.90
C ARG A 187 1.24 -36.49 2.58
N LYS A 188 0.59 -35.39 2.98
CA LYS A 188 -0.79 -35.08 2.63
C LYS A 188 -0.83 -34.60 1.17
N GLU A 189 -1.85 -34.98 0.42
CA GLU A 189 -2.00 -34.64 -1.01
C GLU A 189 -2.35 -33.16 -1.24
N ASN A 190 -1.49 -32.24 -0.76
CA ASN A 190 -1.69 -30.82 -1.00
C ASN A 190 -1.17 -30.46 -2.40
N TYR A 191 -1.91 -29.61 -3.08
CA TYR A 191 -1.60 -29.01 -4.37
C TYR A 191 -1.13 -27.57 -4.17
N LEU A 192 -0.26 -27.13 -5.07
CA LEU A 192 0.15 -25.75 -5.22
C LEU A 192 -0.41 -25.22 -6.52
N LEU A 193 -1.05 -24.05 -6.48
CA LEU A 193 -1.29 -23.20 -7.64
C LEU A 193 -0.34 -22.01 -7.54
N THR A 194 0.65 -21.94 -8.43
CA THR A 194 1.69 -20.91 -8.45
C THR A 194 2.36 -20.87 -9.83
N VAL A 195 3.38 -20.04 -10.00
CA VAL A 195 4.15 -19.94 -11.24
C VAL A 195 5.11 -21.11 -11.43
N SER A 196 5.41 -21.44 -12.68
CA SER A 196 6.20 -22.61 -13.10
C SER A 196 7.61 -22.66 -12.52
N GLU A 197 8.20 -21.50 -12.26
CA GLU A 197 9.52 -21.28 -11.68
C GLU A 197 9.60 -21.95 -10.30
N VAL A 198 8.52 -21.86 -9.51
CA VAL A 198 8.46 -22.51 -8.20
C VAL A 198 8.45 -24.04 -8.32
N LYS A 199 7.81 -24.59 -9.36
CA LYS A 199 7.85 -26.04 -9.63
C LYS A 199 9.27 -26.48 -9.99
N GLN A 200 9.98 -25.69 -10.81
CA GLN A 200 11.36 -25.94 -11.16
C GLN A 200 12.26 -25.95 -9.92
N MET A 201 12.13 -24.93 -9.05
CA MET A 201 12.83 -24.88 -7.76
C MET A 201 12.63 -26.18 -6.96
N TYR A 202 11.39 -26.64 -6.82
CA TYR A 202 11.10 -27.89 -6.11
C TYR A 202 11.67 -29.16 -6.77
N GLN A 203 11.92 -29.15 -8.08
CA GLN A 203 12.53 -30.28 -8.79
C GLN A 203 14.06 -30.31 -8.65
N GLU A 204 14.68 -29.12 -8.55
CA GLU A 204 16.12 -28.93 -8.42
C GLU A 204 16.59 -29.11 -6.95
N GLU A 205 15.83 -28.58 -5.99
CA GLU A 205 16.10 -28.70 -4.55
C GLU A 205 15.52 -29.99 -3.97
N LYS A 206 16.28 -31.09 -4.02
CA LYS A 206 15.80 -32.40 -3.49
C LYS A 206 16.04 -32.63 -2.01
N GLU A 207 16.92 -31.86 -1.37
CA GLU A 207 17.47 -32.19 -0.04
C GLU A 207 17.41 -31.07 1.00
N LYS A 208 17.28 -29.80 0.61
CA LYS A 208 17.14 -28.67 1.54
C LYS A 208 15.94 -27.79 1.19
N LEU A 209 15.26 -27.33 2.24
CA LEU A 209 14.29 -26.25 2.13
C LEU A 209 15.07 -24.93 2.00
N MET A 210 15.51 -24.59 0.79
CA MET A 210 16.03 -23.26 0.49
C MET A 210 14.87 -22.25 0.43
N TYR A 211 15.09 -21.03 0.91
CA TYR A 211 14.11 -19.96 0.77
C TYR A 211 14.05 -19.51 -0.69
N GLN A 212 12.84 -19.24 -1.21
CA GLN A 212 12.63 -18.83 -2.60
C GLN A 212 13.51 -17.63 -2.99
N LYS A 213 13.61 -16.64 -2.09
CA LYS A 213 14.45 -15.45 -2.30
C LYS A 213 15.92 -15.78 -2.50
N ASP A 214 16.44 -16.76 -1.75
CA ASP A 214 17.83 -17.18 -1.87
C ASP A 214 18.06 -18.01 -3.14
N PHE A 215 17.07 -18.81 -3.55
CA PHE A 215 17.13 -19.64 -4.75
C PHE A 215 17.12 -18.80 -6.03
N PHE A 216 16.19 -17.84 -6.14
CA PHE A 216 16.03 -17.03 -7.36
C PHE A 216 16.92 -15.78 -7.40
N GLY A 217 17.46 -15.35 -6.25
CA GLY A 217 18.35 -14.19 -6.16
C GLY A 217 17.72 -12.94 -6.79
N ASP A 218 18.39 -12.39 -7.81
CA ASP A 218 17.98 -11.15 -8.49
C ASP A 218 16.67 -11.30 -9.28
N GLU A 219 16.32 -12.50 -9.75
CA GLU A 219 15.09 -12.76 -10.52
C GLU A 219 13.84 -12.80 -9.63
N TYR A 220 14.02 -12.95 -8.30
CA TYR A 220 12.93 -13.14 -7.35
C TYR A 220 11.87 -12.04 -7.42
N ILE A 221 12.30 -10.78 -7.49
CA ILE A 221 11.39 -9.62 -7.52
C ILE A 221 10.58 -9.63 -8.82
N GLU A 222 11.22 -9.90 -9.96
CA GLU A 222 10.55 -9.94 -11.25
C GLU A 222 9.49 -11.06 -11.31
N ILE A 223 9.78 -12.22 -10.73
CA ILE A 223 8.83 -13.34 -10.64
C ILE A 223 7.63 -12.93 -9.79
N CYS A 224 7.85 -12.30 -8.63
CA CYS A 224 6.79 -11.79 -7.78
C CYS A 224 5.92 -10.76 -8.51
N ASP A 225 6.53 -9.78 -9.20
CA ASP A 225 5.80 -8.73 -9.91
C ASP A 225 4.91 -9.29 -11.02
N LYS A 226 5.45 -10.21 -11.84
CA LYS A 226 4.68 -10.90 -12.89
C LYS A 226 3.50 -11.65 -12.27
N ALA A 227 3.76 -12.46 -11.24
CA ALA A 227 2.72 -13.24 -10.57
C ALA A 227 1.64 -12.34 -9.94
N LEU A 228 2.01 -11.29 -9.20
CA LEU A 228 1.09 -10.34 -8.57
C LEU A 228 0.21 -9.64 -9.60
N SER A 229 0.80 -9.19 -10.72
CA SER A 229 0.07 -8.52 -11.81
C SER A 229 -0.95 -9.44 -12.51
N ASP A 230 -0.73 -10.76 -12.46
CA ASP A 230 -1.63 -11.74 -13.06
C ASP A 230 -2.85 -12.05 -12.20
N ILE A 231 -2.79 -11.92 -10.87
CA ILE A 231 -3.84 -12.40 -9.95
C ILE A 231 -5.25 -11.90 -10.35
N PRO A 232 -5.50 -10.61 -10.64
CA PRO A 232 -6.83 -10.16 -11.04
C PRO A 232 -7.29 -10.80 -12.36
N ARG A 233 -6.39 -10.93 -13.34
CA ARG A 233 -6.70 -11.52 -14.66
C ARG A 233 -6.92 -13.01 -14.57
N LEU A 234 -6.11 -13.71 -13.78
CA LEU A 234 -6.27 -15.13 -13.50
C LEU A 234 -7.59 -15.39 -12.78
N ALA A 235 -7.96 -14.53 -11.83
CA ALA A 235 -9.25 -14.63 -11.15
C ALA A 235 -10.43 -14.53 -12.15
N SER A 236 -10.44 -13.47 -12.97
CA SER A 236 -11.48 -13.31 -14.00
C SER A 236 -11.49 -14.43 -15.05
N HIS A 237 -10.33 -15.02 -15.36
CA HIS A 237 -10.24 -16.15 -16.28
C HIS A 237 -10.90 -17.41 -15.72
N ILE A 238 -10.60 -17.73 -14.45
CA ILE A 238 -11.21 -18.89 -13.75
C ILE A 238 -12.73 -18.72 -13.68
N GLU A 239 -13.21 -17.56 -13.23
CA GLU A 239 -14.64 -17.28 -13.12
C GLU A 239 -15.38 -17.47 -14.46
N LYS A 240 -14.86 -16.88 -15.54
CA LYS A 240 -15.44 -17.02 -16.88
C LYS A 240 -15.43 -18.46 -17.37
N TRP A 241 -14.36 -19.20 -17.10
CA TRP A 241 -14.21 -20.58 -17.54
C TRP A 241 -15.28 -21.48 -16.92
N PHE A 242 -15.49 -21.37 -15.61
CA PHE A 242 -16.49 -22.18 -14.90
C PHE A 242 -17.91 -21.76 -15.24
N ASN A 243 -18.20 -20.45 -15.35
CA ASN A 243 -19.54 -19.99 -15.72
C ASN A 243 -19.93 -20.41 -17.16
N SER A 244 -18.96 -20.43 -18.10
CA SER A 244 -19.23 -20.86 -19.47
C SER A 244 -19.46 -22.37 -19.59
N SER A 245 -18.98 -23.16 -18.62
CA SER A 245 -19.13 -24.61 -18.62
C SER A 245 -20.45 -25.10 -18.00
N GLU A 246 -21.18 -24.24 -17.30
CA GLU A 246 -22.50 -24.55 -16.73
C GLU A 246 -23.65 -24.34 -17.73
N GLU A 247 -23.39 -23.65 -18.85
CA GLU A 247 -24.38 -23.34 -19.90
C GLU A 247 -24.46 -24.39 -21.03
N THR A 248 -23.67 -25.46 -20.96
CA THR A 248 -23.65 -26.59 -21.92
C THR A 248 -24.07 -27.90 -21.29
#